data_AF-A0A535S7W8-F1
#
_entry.id   AF-A0A535S7W8-F1
#
_cell.length_a   1.000
_cell.length_b   1.000
_cell.length_c   1.000
_cell.angle_alpha   90.00
_cell.angle_beta   90.00
_cell.angle_gamma   90.00
#
_symmetry.space_group_name_H-M   'P 1'
#
loop_
_entity.id
_entity.type
_entity.pdbx_description
1 polymer ?
#
loop_
_entity_poly.entity_id
_entity_poly.type
_entity_poly.pdbx_seq_one_letter_code
_entity_poly.pdbx_strand_id
1 'polypeptide(L)'
;MRQRRRTEQDKRRTYPSRIWWQITWSWKSQELSIHQRAWLGVRERDSRQPPSHYNLHVQPACGGPDYHNYHIRYLGAREGEHAWSVIDVLVGREASRRVYTFSQGPFIRETIDVASSSLVTDILNDVGDTSIWLSLVECLALVLFDLYQQDLEAPSRRER
;
A
#
# COMPACT_ATOMS: atom_id res chain seq x y z
N MET A 1 -31.82 13.15 34.09
CA MET A 1 -31.44 12.43 32.85
C MET A 1 -31.04 13.44 31.78
N ARG A 2 -29.80 13.42 31.30
CA ARG A 2 -29.41 13.97 29.99
C ARG A 2 -28.33 13.07 29.41
N GLN A 3 -28.75 12.08 28.62
CA GLN A 3 -27.86 11.28 27.79
C GLN A 3 -27.24 12.21 26.73
N ARG A 4 -25.92 12.41 26.80
CA ARG A 4 -25.17 13.00 25.67
C ARG A 4 -25.15 11.97 24.54
N ARG A 5 -25.79 12.32 23.41
CA ARG A 5 -25.62 11.61 22.14
C ARG A 5 -24.14 11.64 21.78
N ARG A 6 -23.49 10.47 21.78
CA ARG A 6 -22.22 10.25 21.09
C ARG A 6 -22.53 10.23 19.60
N THR A 7 -22.14 11.26 18.88
CA THR A 7 -22.05 11.24 17.42
C THR A 7 -20.96 10.25 17.01
N GLU A 8 -21.24 9.39 16.03
CA GLU A 8 -20.39 8.30 15.53
C GLU A 8 -19.11 8.77 14.80
N GLN A 9 -18.74 10.05 14.93
CA GLN A 9 -17.82 10.74 14.03
C GLN A 9 -16.35 10.73 14.49
N ASP A 10 -16.01 10.00 15.56
CA ASP A 10 -14.65 10.01 16.13
C ASP A 10 -14.14 8.60 16.47
N LYS A 11 -14.54 7.60 15.67
CA LYS A 11 -13.80 6.33 15.62
C LYS A 11 -12.51 6.57 14.83
N ARG A 12 -11.54 7.23 15.49
CA ARG A 12 -10.17 7.36 15.01
C ARG A 12 -9.70 5.97 14.56
N ARG A 13 -9.58 5.76 13.24
CA ARG A 13 -8.92 4.59 12.68
C ARG A 13 -7.45 4.70 13.07
N THR A 14 -7.09 4.01 14.14
CA THR A 14 -5.70 3.83 14.57
C THR A 14 -5.11 2.78 13.65
N TYR A 15 -4.34 3.20 12.66
CA TYR A 15 -3.57 2.28 11.84
C TYR A 15 -2.49 1.63 12.72
N PRO A 16 -2.43 0.29 12.81
CA PRO A 16 -1.33 -0.38 13.48
C PRO A 16 -0.01 0.04 12.86
N SER A 17 0.99 0.32 13.70
CA SER A 17 2.29 0.85 13.29
C SER A 17 3.17 -0.15 12.54
N ARG A 18 2.74 -1.41 12.41
CA ARG A 18 3.46 -2.49 11.74
C ARG A 18 2.48 -3.56 11.23
N ILE A 19 2.56 -3.88 9.95
CA ILE A 19 1.92 -5.07 9.36
C ILE A 19 2.90 -6.24 9.51
N TRP A 20 2.66 -7.10 10.49
CA TRP A 20 3.55 -8.24 10.81
C TRP A 20 3.13 -9.56 10.15
N TRP A 21 1.97 -9.59 9.50
CA TRP A 21 1.39 -10.79 8.91
C TRP A 21 1.09 -10.57 7.44
N GLN A 22 1.20 -11.65 6.67
CA GLN A 22 0.76 -11.69 5.29
C GLN A 22 -0.77 -11.60 5.25
N ILE A 23 -1.30 -10.75 4.37
CA ILE A 23 -2.73 -10.65 4.12
C ILE A 23 -3.02 -11.31 2.79
N THR A 24 -3.90 -12.30 2.76
CA THR A 24 -4.26 -13.06 1.56
C THR A 24 -5.71 -12.80 1.18
N TRP A 25 -5.96 -12.72 -0.12
CA TRP A 25 -7.29 -12.67 -0.73
C TRP A 25 -7.39 -13.69 -1.84
N SER A 26 -8.58 -14.23 -2.04
CA SER A 26 -8.89 -15.12 -3.17
C SER A 26 -10.20 -14.69 -3.77
N TRP A 27 -10.29 -14.68 -5.10
CA TRP A 27 -11.51 -14.35 -5.82
C TRP A 27 -11.62 -15.20 -7.08
N LYS A 28 -12.79 -15.21 -7.70
CA LYS A 28 -12.96 -15.74 -9.05
C LYS A 28 -12.91 -14.56 -10.00
N SER A 29 -11.95 -14.59 -10.93
CA SER A 29 -11.80 -13.53 -11.90
C SER A 29 -12.88 -13.57 -12.95
N GLN A 30 -13.50 -12.42 -13.21
CA GLN A 30 -14.57 -12.32 -14.20
C GLN A 30 -14.02 -12.42 -15.62
N GLU A 31 -12.92 -11.71 -15.89
CA GLU A 31 -12.29 -11.69 -17.21
C GLU A 31 -11.64 -13.03 -17.56
N LEU A 32 -10.80 -13.55 -16.66
CA LEU A 32 -10.05 -14.78 -16.93
C LEU A 32 -10.85 -16.05 -16.66
N SER A 33 -12.03 -15.95 -16.03
CA SER A 33 -12.87 -17.09 -15.63
C SER A 33 -12.19 -18.14 -14.74
N ILE A 34 -11.05 -17.79 -14.12
CA ILE A 34 -10.27 -18.65 -13.21
C ILE A 34 -10.31 -18.11 -11.77
N HIS A 35 -10.05 -18.99 -10.81
CA HIS A 35 -9.79 -18.56 -9.45
C HIS A 35 -8.40 -17.96 -9.33
N GLN A 36 -8.33 -16.77 -8.77
CA GLN A 36 -7.11 -16.03 -8.49
C GLN A 36 -6.89 -15.92 -6.99
N ARG A 37 -5.63 -15.68 -6.62
CA ARG A 37 -5.19 -15.37 -5.28
C ARG A 37 -4.23 -14.19 -5.36
N ALA A 38 -4.36 -13.29 -4.39
CA ALA A 38 -3.36 -12.28 -4.12
C ALA A 38 -2.92 -12.35 -2.67
N TRP A 39 -1.70 -11.89 -2.40
CA TRP A 39 -1.31 -11.60 -1.04
C TRP A 39 -0.36 -10.44 -0.98
N LEU A 40 -0.56 -9.63 0.04
CA LEU A 40 0.41 -8.66 0.49
C LEU A 40 1.36 -9.36 1.45
N GLY A 41 2.63 -9.46 1.06
CA GLY A 41 3.71 -10.01 1.86
C GLY A 41 4.03 -9.15 3.08
N VAL A 42 4.98 -9.63 3.88
CA VAL A 42 5.57 -8.80 4.94
C VAL A 42 6.47 -7.73 4.32
N ARG A 43 6.79 -6.69 5.08
CA ARG A 43 7.74 -5.68 4.64
C ARG A 43 9.10 -6.32 4.42
N GLU A 44 9.65 -6.13 3.22
CA GLU A 44 10.98 -6.60 2.86
C GLU A 44 11.98 -5.45 2.83
N ARG A 45 13.26 -5.80 2.93
CA ARG A 45 14.36 -4.86 2.81
C ARG A 45 15.34 -5.26 1.72
N ASP A 46 15.50 -4.38 0.74
CA ASP A 46 16.50 -4.47 -0.31
C ASP A 46 17.77 -3.72 0.07
N SER A 47 18.88 -4.13 -0.54
CA SER A 47 20.15 -3.40 -0.48
C SER A 47 20.16 -2.13 -1.33
N ARG A 48 19.19 -1.97 -2.24
CA ARG A 48 19.03 -0.81 -3.14
C ARG A 48 18.08 0.22 -2.53
N GLN A 49 18.20 1.49 -2.93
CA GLN A 49 17.32 2.57 -2.46
C GLN A 49 16.06 2.66 -3.36
N PRO A 50 14.84 2.83 -2.80
CA PRO A 50 14.52 2.82 -1.37
C PRO A 50 14.64 1.42 -0.76
N PRO A 51 15.12 1.30 0.48
CA PRO A 51 15.48 0.01 1.06
C PRO A 51 14.28 -0.80 1.52
N SER A 52 13.13 -0.18 1.85
CA SER A 52 11.97 -0.93 2.35
C SER A 52 10.84 -0.91 1.34
N HIS A 53 10.18 -2.06 1.16
CA HIS A 53 9.04 -2.19 0.27
C HIS A 53 8.11 -3.32 0.76
N TYR A 54 6.91 -3.36 0.19
CA TYR A 54 6.00 -4.49 0.33
C TYR A 54 5.77 -5.12 -1.04
N ASN A 55 5.61 -6.45 -1.07
CA ASN A 55 5.28 -7.20 -2.27
C ASN A 55 3.80 -7.55 -2.28
N LEU A 56 3.09 -7.17 -3.34
CA LEU A 56 1.74 -7.64 -3.62
C LEU A 56 1.81 -8.60 -4.80
N HIS A 57 1.61 -9.88 -4.50
CA HIS A 57 1.59 -10.94 -5.48
C HIS A 57 0.18 -11.18 -5.99
N VAL A 58 0.04 -11.51 -7.27
CA VAL A 58 -1.21 -11.90 -7.92
C VAL A 58 -0.93 -13.12 -8.81
N GLN A 59 -1.62 -14.23 -8.57
CA GLN A 59 -1.42 -15.48 -9.33
C GLN A 59 -2.69 -16.35 -9.36
N PRO A 60 -2.70 -17.46 -10.14
CA PRO A 60 -3.75 -18.48 -10.03
C PRO A 60 -3.87 -19.08 -8.63
N ALA A 61 -5.10 -19.35 -8.20
CA ALA A 61 -5.34 -19.98 -6.90
C ALA A 61 -4.81 -21.42 -6.81
N CYS A 62 -4.65 -22.11 -7.95
CA CYS A 62 -4.02 -23.43 -8.02
C CYS A 62 -2.49 -23.39 -7.90
N GLY A 63 -1.90 -22.21 -7.72
CA GLY A 63 -0.45 -21.99 -7.74
C GLY A 63 0.08 -21.83 -9.17
N GLY A 64 1.32 -21.35 -9.27
CA GLY A 64 1.96 -21.07 -10.55
C GLY A 64 2.94 -19.92 -10.43
N PRO A 65 3.43 -19.38 -11.55
CA PRO A 65 4.11 -18.10 -11.54
C PRO A 65 3.11 -16.98 -11.22
N ASP A 66 3.61 -15.91 -10.60
CA ASP A 66 2.86 -14.67 -10.48
C ASP A 66 2.54 -14.10 -11.87
N TYR A 67 1.33 -13.58 -12.02
CA TYR A 67 0.95 -12.71 -13.12
C TYR A 67 1.46 -11.29 -12.90
N HIS A 68 1.44 -10.85 -11.64
CA HIS A 68 2.01 -9.59 -11.21
C HIS A 68 2.71 -9.77 -9.86
N ASN A 69 3.85 -9.09 -9.70
CA ASN A 69 4.48 -8.90 -8.42
C ASN A 69 4.78 -7.41 -8.24
N TYR A 70 3.91 -6.73 -7.51
CA TYR A 70 4.01 -5.30 -7.31
C TYR A 70 4.86 -4.97 -6.08
N HIS A 71 5.99 -4.31 -6.31
CA HIS A 71 6.78 -3.69 -5.25
C HIS A 71 6.21 -2.31 -4.95
N ILE A 72 5.59 -2.17 -3.77
CA ILE A 72 5.04 -0.92 -3.26
C ILE A 72 6.11 -0.24 -2.39
N ARG A 73 6.46 0.99 -2.75
CA ARG A 73 7.60 1.73 -2.19
C ARG A 73 7.22 3.14 -1.78
N TYR A 74 7.93 3.64 -0.78
CA TYR A 74 7.98 5.06 -0.44
C TYR A 74 9.35 5.61 -0.84
N LEU A 75 9.38 6.69 -1.61
CA LEU A 75 10.58 7.24 -2.25
C LEU A 75 11.19 8.41 -1.48
N GLY A 76 10.54 8.88 -0.42
CA GLY A 76 11.10 9.84 0.53
C GLY A 76 10.26 11.09 0.74
N ALA A 77 10.70 11.89 1.72
CA ALA A 77 10.09 13.12 2.24
C ALA A 77 10.95 14.39 1.95
N ARG A 78 11.69 14.44 0.84
CA ARG A 78 12.67 15.55 0.63
C ARG A 78 11.93 16.86 0.33
N GLU A 79 12.27 17.91 1.06
CA GLU A 79 11.72 19.27 0.86
C GLU A 79 10.18 19.35 0.95
N GLY A 80 9.56 18.43 1.70
CA GLY A 80 8.10 18.33 1.79
C GLY A 80 7.46 17.62 0.60
N GLU A 81 8.25 17.04 -0.31
CA GLU A 81 7.77 16.12 -1.33
C GLU A 81 7.68 14.70 -0.76
N HIS A 82 6.50 14.11 -0.87
CA HIS A 82 6.16 12.76 -0.45
C HIS A 82 5.76 11.94 -1.66
N ALA A 83 6.53 10.89 -1.96
CA ALA A 83 6.32 10.09 -3.15
C ALA A 83 6.16 8.60 -2.84
N TRP A 84 5.15 7.97 -3.44
CA TRP A 84 4.94 6.53 -3.43
C TRP A 84 4.95 6.00 -4.85
N SER A 85 5.50 4.80 -5.03
CA SER A 85 5.56 4.13 -6.34
C SER A 85 5.16 2.66 -6.21
N VAL A 86 4.56 2.15 -7.28
CA VAL A 86 4.22 0.74 -7.46
C VAL A 86 4.88 0.29 -8.75
N ILE A 87 5.74 -0.71 -8.66
CA ILE A 87 6.48 -1.27 -9.80
C ILE A 87 6.10 -2.73 -9.91
N ASP A 88 5.62 -3.16 -11.07
CA ASP A 88 5.54 -4.58 -11.36
C ASP A 88 6.93 -5.08 -11.75
N VAL A 89 7.54 -5.88 -10.88
CA VAL A 89 8.92 -6.33 -11.06
C VAL A 89 9.05 -7.46 -12.08
N LEU A 90 7.96 -8.14 -12.43
CA LEU A 90 7.99 -9.19 -13.45
C LEU A 90 8.25 -8.61 -14.83
N VAL A 91 7.62 -7.46 -15.12
CA VAL A 91 7.76 -6.73 -16.39
C VAL A 91 8.70 -5.53 -16.30
N GLY A 92 9.17 -5.18 -15.10
CA GLY A 92 10.08 -4.06 -14.87
C GLY A 92 9.47 -2.69 -15.13
N ARG A 93 8.14 -2.57 -15.05
CA ARG A 93 7.39 -1.34 -15.37
C ARG A 93 6.86 -0.68 -14.11
N GLU A 94 6.95 0.65 -14.05
CA GLU A 94 6.23 1.44 -13.05
C GLU A 94 4.73 1.41 -13.38
N ALA A 95 3.95 0.68 -12.58
CA ALA A 95 2.51 0.60 -12.70
C ALA A 95 1.85 1.89 -12.22
N SER A 96 2.45 2.52 -11.20
CA SER A 96 1.97 3.81 -10.71
C SER A 96 3.02 4.59 -9.92
N ARG A 97 2.90 5.91 -9.95
CA ARG A 97 3.64 6.84 -9.10
C ARG A 97 2.76 8.00 -8.68
N ARG A 98 2.87 8.38 -7.41
CA ARG A 98 2.14 9.51 -6.83
C ARG A 98 3.10 10.37 -6.05
N VAL A 99 3.03 11.68 -6.28
CA VAL A 99 3.89 12.69 -5.69
C VAL A 99 2.99 13.78 -5.12
N TYR A 100 3.22 14.13 -3.86
CA TYR A 100 2.47 15.14 -3.14
C TYR A 100 3.42 16.08 -2.43
N THR A 101 3.08 17.38 -2.40
CA THR A 101 3.91 18.39 -1.75
C THR A 101 3.17 18.95 -0.54
N PHE A 102 3.67 18.70 0.65
CA PHE A 102 3.21 19.35 1.88
C PHE A 102 4.30 19.31 2.94
N SER A 103 4.36 20.36 3.76
CA SER A 103 5.43 20.54 4.76
C SER A 103 5.03 20.17 6.19
N GLN A 104 3.75 19.87 6.45
CA GLN A 104 3.25 19.63 7.81
C GLN A 104 2.55 18.27 7.96
N GLY A 105 2.80 17.61 9.10
CA GLY A 105 2.23 16.31 9.46
C GLY A 105 0.69 16.15 9.52
N PRO A 106 -0.17 17.20 9.67
CA PRO A 106 -1.63 17.02 9.66
C PRO A 106 -2.18 16.43 8.35
N PHE A 107 -1.51 16.66 7.22
CA PHE A 107 -1.98 16.25 5.89
C PHE A 107 -1.53 14.85 5.47
N ILE A 108 -0.67 14.18 6.26
CA ILE A 108 -0.09 12.89 5.85
C ILE A 108 -1.16 11.80 5.71
N ARG A 109 -2.17 11.79 6.60
CA ARG A 109 -3.23 10.78 6.58
C ARG A 109 -4.12 10.94 5.36
N GLU A 110 -4.60 12.16 5.12
CA GLU A 110 -5.41 12.49 3.94
C GLU A 110 -4.63 12.19 2.66
N THR A 111 -3.34 12.53 2.63
CA THR A 111 -2.47 12.22 1.49
C THR A 111 -2.34 10.71 1.28
N ILE A 112 -2.16 9.93 2.34
CA ILE A 112 -2.09 8.47 2.25
C ILE A 112 -3.42 7.86 1.79
N ASP A 113 -4.55 8.38 2.25
CA ASP A 113 -5.87 7.90 1.83
C ASP A 113 -6.12 8.20 0.34
N VAL A 114 -5.71 9.38 -0.15
CA VAL A 114 -5.77 9.76 -1.57
C VAL A 114 -4.78 8.94 -2.41
N ALA A 115 -3.54 8.79 -1.94
CA ALA A 115 -2.50 8.01 -2.60
C ALA A 115 -2.91 6.55 -2.71
N SER A 116 -3.35 5.93 -1.62
CA SER A 116 -3.80 4.53 -1.61
C SER A 116 -4.97 4.32 -2.57
N SER A 117 -6.01 5.15 -2.52
CA SER A 117 -7.15 5.04 -3.44
C SER A 117 -6.71 5.13 -4.92
N SER A 118 -5.79 6.06 -5.21
CA SER A 118 -5.27 6.22 -6.57
C SER A 118 -4.39 5.05 -7.02
N LEU A 119 -3.51 4.57 -6.15
CA LEU A 119 -2.62 3.44 -6.44
C LEU A 119 -3.42 2.14 -6.63
N VAL A 120 -4.45 1.90 -5.80
CA VAL A 120 -5.33 0.74 -5.99
C VAL A 120 -6.03 0.84 -7.34
N THR A 121 -6.49 2.02 -7.75
CA THR A 121 -7.14 2.20 -9.07
C THR A 121 -6.22 1.78 -10.21
N ASP A 122 -4.96 2.21 -10.16
CA ASP A 122 -3.98 1.85 -11.19
C ASP A 122 -3.68 0.35 -11.18
N ILE A 123 -3.49 -0.26 -10.01
CA ILE A 123 -3.28 -1.71 -9.87
C ILE A 123 -4.46 -2.49 -10.43
N LEU A 124 -5.70 -2.05 -10.14
CA LEU A 124 -6.89 -2.72 -10.66
C LEU A 124 -6.99 -2.63 -12.18
N ASN A 125 -6.70 -1.46 -12.74
CA ASN A 125 -6.72 -1.25 -14.17
C ASN A 125 -5.67 -2.11 -14.88
N ASP A 126 -4.52 -2.34 -14.23
CA ASP A 126 -3.45 -3.19 -14.75
C ASP A 126 -3.80 -4.68 -14.62
N VAL A 127 -4.40 -5.10 -13.49
CA VAL A 127 -4.85 -6.50 -13.25
C VAL A 127 -6.11 -6.85 -14.06
N GLY A 128 -6.94 -5.87 -14.43
CA GLY A 128 -8.20 -6.07 -15.15
C GLY A 128 -9.38 -6.56 -14.28
N ASP A 129 -9.26 -6.57 -12.95
CA ASP A 129 -10.25 -7.20 -12.07
C ASP A 129 -10.59 -6.40 -10.82
N THR A 130 -11.80 -5.85 -10.76
CA THR A 130 -12.24 -5.02 -9.64
C THR A 130 -12.64 -5.80 -8.39
N SER A 131 -12.69 -7.14 -8.45
CA SER A 131 -13.18 -7.97 -7.33
C SER A 131 -12.27 -7.87 -6.09
N ILE A 132 -11.02 -7.45 -6.26
CA ILE A 132 -10.03 -7.29 -5.19
C ILE A 132 -10.04 -5.87 -4.56
N TRP A 133 -10.82 -4.92 -5.11
CA TRP A 133 -10.83 -3.48 -4.74
C TRP A 133 -10.89 -3.21 -3.24
N LEU A 134 -11.96 -3.67 -2.58
CA LEU A 134 -12.26 -3.30 -1.19
C LEU A 134 -11.15 -3.75 -0.24
N SER A 135 -10.64 -4.96 -0.47
CA SER A 135 -9.57 -5.55 0.31
C SER A 135 -8.24 -4.83 0.15
N LEU A 136 -7.91 -4.39 -1.08
CA LEU A 136 -6.69 -3.64 -1.34
C LEU A 136 -6.72 -2.24 -0.78
N VAL A 137 -7.84 -1.51 -0.87
CA VAL A 137 -7.94 -0.12 -0.37
C VAL A 137 -7.60 -0.04 1.11
N GLU A 138 -8.16 -0.93 1.93
CA GLU A 138 -7.91 -0.91 3.38
C GLU A 138 -6.46 -1.26 3.73
N CYS A 139 -5.86 -2.20 3.00
CA CYS A 139 -4.51 -2.68 3.31
C CYS A 139 -3.42 -1.78 2.73
N LEU A 140 -3.67 -1.15 1.58
CA LEU A 140 -2.67 -0.29 0.95
C LEU A 140 -2.45 0.97 1.78
N ALA A 141 -3.49 1.60 2.32
CA ALA A 141 -3.33 2.74 3.23
C ALA A 141 -2.43 2.41 4.44
N LEU A 142 -2.58 1.21 5.01
CA LEU A 142 -1.71 0.73 6.10
C LEU A 142 -0.25 0.59 5.65
N VAL A 143 -0.02 0.01 4.48
CA VAL A 143 1.32 -0.17 3.89
C VAL A 143 2.00 1.16 3.62
N LEU A 144 1.31 2.10 2.98
CA LEU A 144 1.86 3.40 2.65
C LEU A 144 2.24 4.17 3.92
N PHE A 145 1.42 4.07 4.98
CA PHE A 145 1.70 4.66 6.28
C PHE A 145 2.91 4.02 6.97
N ASP A 146 2.99 2.69 6.98
CA ASP A 146 4.14 1.97 7.57
C ASP A 146 5.46 2.32 6.85
N LEU A 147 5.46 2.34 5.52
CA LEU A 147 6.63 2.73 4.72
C LEU A 147 7.06 4.18 4.98
N TYR A 148 6.10 5.09 5.11
CA TYR A 148 6.36 6.48 5.51
C TYR A 148 7.01 6.56 6.90
N GLN A 149 6.45 5.86 7.89
CA GLN A 149 6.99 5.86 9.26
C GLN A 149 8.42 5.30 9.31
N GLN A 150 8.73 4.28 8.52
CA GLN A 150 10.09 3.74 8.46
C GLN A 150 11.11 4.74 7.94
N ASP A 151 10.75 5.52 6.92
CA ASP A 151 11.66 6.53 6.38
C ASP A 151 11.89 7.67 7.39
N LEU A 152 10.93 7.98 8.26
CA LEU A 152 11.14 8.91 9.38
C LEU A 152 12.03 8.35 10.49
N GLU A 153 11.96 7.04 10.75
CA GLU A 153 12.81 6.37 11.74
C GLU A 153 14.26 6.19 11.24
N ALA A 154 14.47 6.09 9.93
CA ALA A 154 15.78 5.89 9.30
C ALA A 154 16.82 7.02 9.52
N PRO A 155 16.50 8.33 9.47
CA PRO A 155 17.47 9.41 9.70
C PRO A 155 18.12 9.34 11.09
N SER A 156 17.42 8.85 12.12
CA SER A 156 17.96 8.70 13.48
C SER A 156 19.11 7.69 13.60
N ARG A 157 19.34 6.85 12.58
CA ARG A 157 20.44 5.87 12.51
C ARG A 157 21.65 6.33 11.71
N ARG A 158 21.58 7.48 11.03
CA ARG A 158 22.71 8.05 10.27
C ARG A 158 23.59 9.00 11.09
N GLU A 159 23.21 9.30 12.33
CA GLU A 159 23.94 10.18 13.25
C GLU A 159 24.60 9.45 14.44
N ARG A 160 24.82 8.13 14.36
CA ARG A 160 25.59 7.37 15.36
C ARG A 160 26.75 6.62 14.73
#